data_AF-A0AA45BNR6-F1
#
_entry.id   AF-A0AA45BNR6-F1
#
_cell.length_a   1.000
_cell.length_b   1.000
_cell.length_c   1.000
_cell.angle_alpha   90.00
_cell.angle_beta   90.00
_cell.angle_gamma   90.00
#
_symmetry.space_group_name_H-M   'P 1'
#
loop_
_entity.id
_entity.type
_entity.pdbx_description
1 polymer ?
#
loop_
_entity_poly.entity_id
_entity_poly.type
_entity_poly.pdbx_seq_one_letter_code
_entity_poly.pdbx_strand_id
1 'polypeptide(L)'
;MSEEAKLPQLLEHMILNLRMIYARSTLVEKALAHILASDVGLKNDIIKQLQVVTATNERDRIDLEEARNHLIDVLNSVPAKK
;
A
#
# COMPACT_ATOMS: atom_id res chain seq x y z
N MET A 1 3.22 4.72 -39.35
CA MET A 1 3.91 4.88 -38.06
C MET A 1 4.43 3.52 -37.65
N SER A 2 5.75 3.34 -37.55
CA SER A 2 6.35 2.04 -37.22
C SER A 2 5.98 1.63 -35.80
N GLU A 3 5.90 0.32 -35.55
CA GLU A 3 5.55 -0.26 -34.25
C GLU A 3 6.53 0.15 -33.14
N GLU A 4 7.78 0.49 -33.48
CA GLU A 4 8.79 1.00 -32.54
C GLU A 4 8.41 2.35 -31.90
N ALA A 5 7.65 3.20 -32.59
CA ALA A 5 7.18 4.47 -32.01
C ALA A 5 6.10 4.28 -30.93
N LYS A 6 5.50 3.09 -30.82
CA LYS A 6 4.44 2.78 -29.86
C LYS A 6 4.98 2.31 -28.51
N LEU A 7 6.17 1.71 -28.46
CA LEU A 7 6.73 1.15 -27.23
C LEU A 7 7.06 2.25 -26.18
N PRO A 8 7.71 3.38 -26.52
CA PRO A 8 7.94 4.46 -25.58
C PRO A 8 6.64 5.06 -25.02
N GLN A 9 5.65 5.30 -25.88
CA GLN A 9 4.35 5.83 -25.47
C GLN A 9 3.59 4.87 -24.56
N LEU A 10 3.65 3.56 -24.86
CA LEU A 10 3.06 2.53 -24.00
C LEU A 10 3.70 2.52 -22.61
N LEU A 11 5.03 2.60 -22.52
CA LEU A 11 5.75 2.67 -21.25
C LEU A 11 5.37 3.93 -20.45
N GLU A 12 5.25 5.08 -21.10
CA GLU A 12 4.78 6.32 -20.46
C GLU A 12 3.38 6.17 -19.87
N HIS A 13 2.44 5.57 -20.63
CA HIS A 13 1.10 5.29 -20.14
C HIS A 13 1.08 4.31 -18.97
N MET A 14 1.91 3.26 -19.01
CA MET A 14 2.04 2.32 -17.91
C MET A 14 2.57 2.99 -16.64
N ILE A 15 3.60 3.84 -16.77
CA ILE A 15 4.14 4.62 -15.64
C ILE A 15 3.08 5.55 -15.07
N LEU A 16 2.31 6.23 -15.93
CA LEU A 16 1.23 7.10 -15.48
C LEU A 16 0.17 6.32 -14.69
N ASN A 17 -0.23 5.15 -15.20
CA ASN A 17 -1.19 4.29 -14.52
C ASN A 17 -0.68 3.81 -13.15
N LEU A 18 0.59 3.40 -13.08
CA LEU A 18 1.22 2.99 -11.82
C LEU A 18 1.25 4.15 -10.80
N ARG A 19 1.59 5.37 -11.24
CA ARG A 19 1.55 6.57 -10.39
C ARG A 19 0.14 6.86 -9.87
N MET A 20 -0.87 6.71 -10.72
CA MET A 20 -2.27 6.92 -10.33
C MET A 20 -2.76 5.86 -9.34
N ILE A 21 -2.36 4.60 -9.51
CA ILE A 21 -2.65 3.53 -8.55
C ILE A 21 -1.99 3.84 -7.22
N TYR A 22 -0.69 4.15 -7.22
CA TYR A 22 0.06 4.52 -6.02
C TYR A 22 -0.62 5.66 -5.26
N ALA A 23 -0.95 6.76 -5.94
CA ALA A 23 -1.59 7.92 -5.32
C ALA A 23 -2.94 7.57 -4.68
N ARG A 24 -3.76 6.74 -5.35
CA ARG A 24 -5.06 6.30 -4.81
C ARG A 24 -4.88 5.37 -3.61
N SER A 25 -3.95 4.42 -3.66
CA SER A 25 -3.63 3.54 -2.53
C SER A 25 -3.19 4.35 -1.32
N THR A 26 -2.30 5.33 -1.49
CA THR A 26 -1.87 6.21 -0.39
C THR A 26 -3.05 6.98 0.24
N LEU A 27 -4.01 7.45 -0.56
CA LEU A 27 -5.20 8.12 -0.02
C LEU A 27 -6.08 7.17 0.79
N VAL A 28 -6.28 5.94 0.31
CA VAL A 28 -7.05 4.90 1.01
C VAL A 28 -6.38 4.53 2.34
N GLU A 29 -5.07 4.31 2.33
CA GLU A 29 -4.29 3.97 3.53
C GLU A 29 -4.40 5.07 4.60
N LYS A 30 -4.27 6.34 4.20
CA LYS A 30 -4.42 7.48 5.12
C LYS A 30 -5.84 7.60 5.67
N ALA A 31 -6.85 7.44 4.82
CA ALA A 31 -8.24 7.45 5.25
C ALA A 31 -8.51 6.34 6.27
N LEU A 32 -8.02 5.13 6.01
CA LEU A 32 -8.10 3.99 6.93
C LEU A 32 -7.42 4.29 8.27
N ALA A 33 -6.19 4.84 8.24
CA ALA A 33 -5.48 5.22 9.46
C ALA A 33 -6.27 6.23 10.31
N HIS A 34 -6.91 7.21 9.68
CA HIS A 34 -7.76 8.18 10.39
C HIS A 34 -9.06 7.57 10.96
N ILE A 35 -9.65 6.59 10.28
CA ILE A 35 -10.82 5.84 10.79
C ILE A 35 -10.38 5.04 12.03
N LEU A 36 -9.32 4.25 11.90
CA LEU A 36 -8.81 3.38 12.96
C LEU A 36 -8.25 4.16 14.16
N ALA A 37 -7.76 5.39 13.97
CA ALA A 37 -7.33 6.24 15.07
C ALA A 37 -8.45 6.56 16.08
N SER A 38 -9.72 6.35 15.71
CA SER A 38 -10.87 6.55 16.61
C SER A 38 -11.19 5.31 17.47
N ASP A 39 -10.56 4.16 17.18
CA ASP A 39 -10.70 2.90 17.92
C ASP A 39 -9.34 2.21 18.06
N VAL A 40 -8.69 2.43 19.20
CA VAL A 40 -7.34 1.91 19.48
C VAL A 40 -7.32 0.39 19.60
N GLY A 41 -8.40 -0.22 20.09
CA GLY A 41 -8.51 -1.67 20.20
C GLY A 41 -8.49 -2.32 18.82
N LEU A 42 -9.38 -1.86 17.94
CA LEU A 42 -9.45 -2.33 16.57
C LEU A 42 -8.16 -2.08 15.79
N LYS A 43 -7.54 -0.90 15.95
CA LYS A 43 -6.24 -0.58 15.32
C LYS A 43 -5.17 -1.60 15.71
N ASN A 44 -5.03 -1.90 17.00
CA ASN A 44 -4.02 -2.82 17.51
C ASN A 44 -4.26 -4.26 17.01
N ASP A 45 -5.52 -4.69 16.96
CA ASP A 45 -5.86 -6.02 16.47
C ASP A 45 -5.56 -6.17 14.98
N ILE A 46 -5.86 -5.16 14.16
CA ILE A 46 -5.49 -5.15 12.73
C ILE A 46 -3.97 -5.22 12.55
N ILE A 47 -3.19 -4.45 13.32
CA ILE A 47 -1.72 -4.50 13.24
C ILE A 47 -1.20 -5.91 13.56
N LYS A 48 -1.74 -6.57 14.59
CA LYS A 48 -1.37 -7.96 14.91
C LYS A 48 -1.71 -8.92 13.78
N GLN A 49 -2.88 -8.78 13.17
CA GLN A 49 -3.28 -9.62 12.03
C GLN A 49 -2.36 -9.40 10.83
N LEU A 50 -1.95 -8.16 10.55
CA LEU A 50 -0.98 -7.88 9.48
C LEU A 50 0.36 -8.57 9.73
N GLN A 51 0.87 -8.56 10.97
CA GLN A 51 2.16 -9.16 11.33
C GLN A 51 2.26 -10.67 11.05
N VAL A 52 1.13 -11.39 11.06
CA VAL A 52 1.10 -12.84 10.81
C VAL A 52 0.89 -13.21 9.33
N VAL A 53 0.66 -12.22 8.46
CA VAL A 53 0.51 -12.44 7.01
C VAL A 53 1.89 -12.78 6.42
N THR A 54 1.99 -13.98 5.83
CA THR A 54 3.20 -14.51 5.20
C THR A 54 2.94 -14.90 3.75
N ALA A 55 3.98 -14.79 2.91
CA ALA A 55 3.90 -15.21 1.52
C ALA A 55 4.12 -16.71 1.39
N THR A 56 3.53 -17.31 0.37
CA THR A 56 3.66 -18.74 0.07
C THR A 56 4.94 -19.08 -0.72
N ASN A 57 5.59 -18.09 -1.32
CA ASN A 57 6.84 -18.26 -2.06
C ASN A 57 7.83 -17.11 -1.75
N GLU A 58 9.12 -17.36 -2.03
CA GLU A 58 10.22 -16.45 -1.66
C GLU A 58 10.17 -15.10 -2.39
N ARG A 59 9.70 -15.09 -3.64
CA ARG A 59 9.62 -13.88 -4.46
C ARG A 59 8.59 -12.91 -3.91
N ASP A 60 7.39 -13.42 -3.63
CA ASP A 60 6.28 -12.64 -3.09
C ASP A 60 6.51 -12.28 -1.62
N ARG A 61 7.47 -12.96 -0.94
CA ARG A 61 7.81 -12.69 0.45
C ARG A 61 8.31 -11.26 0.62
N ILE A 62 9.26 -10.83 -0.20
CA ILE A 62 9.86 -9.49 -0.06
C ILE A 62 8.79 -8.41 -0.31
N ASP A 63 8.06 -8.51 -1.42
CA ASP A 63 7.03 -7.53 -1.79
C ASP A 63 5.92 -7.44 -0.72
N LEU A 64 5.50 -8.60 -0.17
CA LEU A 64 4.48 -8.65 0.88
C LEU A 64 5.01 -8.12 2.22
N GLU A 65 6.25 -8.43 2.57
CA GLU A 65 6.90 -7.92 3.80
C GLU A 65 7.04 -6.40 3.75
N GLU A 66 7.48 -5.84 2.62
CA GLU A 66 7.59 -4.40 2.41
C GLU A 66 6.22 -3.71 2.47
N ALA A 67 5.23 -4.23 1.75
CA ALA A 67 3.87 -3.69 1.76
C ALA A 67 3.24 -3.73 3.15
N ARG A 68 3.45 -4.82 3.90
CA ARG A 68 2.98 -4.96 5.28
C ARG A 68 3.63 -3.94 6.21
N ASN A 69 4.94 -3.80 6.14
CA ASN A 69 5.68 -2.88 6.99
C ASN A 69 5.23 -1.43 6.71
N HIS A 70 5.12 -1.05 5.44
CA HIS A 70 4.60 0.26 5.03
C HIS A 70 3.20 0.52 5.59
N LEU A 71 2.27 -0.44 5.46
CA LEU A 71 0.91 -0.26 5.96
C LEU A 71 0.89 -0.09 7.49
N ILE A 72 1.66 -0.88 8.23
CA ILE A 72 1.78 -0.75 9.69
C ILE A 72 2.31 0.64 10.07
N ASP A 73 3.32 1.15 9.36
CA ASP A 73 3.88 2.48 9.60
C ASP A 73 2.84 3.58 9.34
N VAL A 74 2.07 3.48 8.26
CA VAL A 74 0.98 4.43 7.97
C VAL A 74 -0.07 4.41 9.06
N LEU A 75 -0.52 3.23 9.50
CA LEU A 75 -1.50 3.11 10.59
C LEU A 75 -0.98 3.72 11.89
N ASN A 76 0.31 3.56 12.19
CA ASN A 76 0.95 4.11 13.39
C ASN A 76 1.24 5.61 13.31
N SER A 77 1.37 6.17 12.11
CA SER A 77 1.64 7.61 11.92
C SER A 77 0.52 8.52 12.41
N VAL A 78 -0.72 8.01 12.49
CA VAL A 78 -1.87 8.76 12.99
C VAL A 78 -2.06 8.47 14.48
N PRO A 79 -1.97 9.48 15.36
CA PRO A 79 -2.17 9.30 16.80
C PRO A 79 -3.62 8.95 17.09
N ALA A 80 -3.84 8.17 18.15
CA ALA A 80 -5.18 7.89 18.65
C ALA A 80 -5.90 9.20 19.01
N LYS A 81 -7.17 9.33 18.62
CA LYS A 81 -8.00 10.44 19.08
C LYS A 81 -8.26 10.25 20.58
N LYS A 82 -8.00 11.31 21.35
CA LYS A 82 -8.28 11.36 22.79
C LYS A 82 -9.78 11.43 23.06
#